data_AF-A0A662UG14-F1
#
_entry.id   AF-A0A662UG14-F1
#
_cell.length_a   1.000
_cell.length_b   1.000
_cell.length_c   1.000
_cell.angle_alpha   90.00
_cell.angle_beta   90.00
_cell.angle_gamma   90.00
#
_symmetry.space_group_name_H-M   'P 1'
#
loop_
_entity.id
_entity.type
_entity.pdbx_description
1 polymer ?
#
loop_
_entity_poly.entity_id
_entity_poly.type
_entity_poly.pdbx_seq_one_letter_code
_entity_poly.pdbx_strand_id
1 'polypeptide(L)'
;MSATGGIDIHAHIYDPDYSHHEDFRSGTIAAIYGDITTVFDMQLRVYVDNVDALKIKISEGLRNSFANFGILAGMMNEDDVRSIRALRKEGVRGFKLSTCKPFRPKSESAIVEVISEVSRSKALTIVHAEDVILIDYLVNYFKREGGNEPIAHHLSRPPEARLRRLLGS
;
A
#
# COMPACT_ATOMS: atom_id res chain seq x y z
N MET A 1 14.70 -25.74 18.43
CA MET A 1 15.44 -24.87 17.49
C MET A 1 14.97 -23.44 17.76
N SER A 2 15.88 -22.46 17.86
CA SER A 2 15.51 -21.04 17.87
C SER A 2 15.62 -20.54 16.42
N ALA A 3 14.51 -20.10 15.84
CA ALA A 3 14.49 -19.47 14.52
C ALA A 3 14.38 -17.94 14.70
N THR A 4 14.89 -17.18 13.73
CA THR A 4 14.68 -15.73 13.69
C THR A 4 13.22 -15.43 13.41
N GLY A 5 12.65 -14.45 14.11
CA GLY A 5 11.29 -13.99 13.85
C GLY A 5 11.14 -13.46 12.42
N GLY A 6 9.96 -13.70 11.84
CA GLY A 6 9.64 -13.26 10.50
C GLY A 6 9.48 -11.74 10.39
N ILE A 7 9.62 -11.24 9.15
CA ILE A 7 9.40 -9.85 8.78
C ILE A 7 8.30 -9.82 7.74
N ASP A 8 7.15 -9.23 8.07
CA ASP A 8 6.09 -8.95 7.12
C ASP A 8 6.26 -7.54 6.57
N ILE A 9 6.48 -7.41 5.26
CA ILE A 9 6.69 -6.12 4.60
C ILE A 9 5.42 -5.50 4.02
N HIS A 10 4.28 -6.18 4.12
CA HIS A 10 3.02 -5.74 3.54
C HIS A 10 1.86 -6.02 4.49
N ALA A 11 1.75 -5.18 5.53
CA ALA A 11 0.64 -5.20 6.47
C ALA A 11 -0.18 -3.90 6.39
N HIS A 12 -1.49 -3.99 6.63
CA HIS A 12 -2.43 -2.87 6.69
C HIS A 12 -3.03 -2.79 8.10
N ILE A 13 -2.20 -2.47 9.10
CA ILE A 13 -2.50 -2.68 10.53
C ILE A 13 -3.23 -1.49 11.13
N TYR A 14 -2.97 -0.29 10.63
CA TYR A 14 -3.62 0.91 11.16
C TYR A 14 -4.06 1.86 10.07
N ASP A 15 -5.34 2.19 10.13
CA ASP A 15 -5.97 3.28 9.39
C ASP A 15 -6.87 4.07 10.36
N PRO A 16 -6.70 5.39 10.49
CA PRO A 16 -7.50 6.20 11.41
C PRO A 16 -9.02 6.03 11.22
N ASP A 17 -9.48 5.84 9.98
CA ASP A 17 -10.90 5.71 9.65
C ASP A 17 -11.44 4.28 9.92
N TYR A 18 -10.55 3.30 10.13
CA TYR A 18 -10.88 1.88 10.28
C TYR A 18 -10.22 1.21 11.49
N SER A 19 -9.81 2.00 12.50
CA SER A 19 -9.16 1.50 13.72
C SER A 19 -9.99 0.48 14.53
N HIS A 20 -11.30 0.40 14.29
CA HIS A 20 -12.18 -0.60 14.88
C HIS A 20 -12.07 -1.99 14.24
N HIS A 21 -11.46 -2.12 13.05
CA HIS A 21 -11.17 -3.41 12.41
C HIS A 21 -9.85 -3.99 12.95
N GLU A 22 -8.79 -3.20 12.88
CA GLU A 22 -7.45 -3.54 13.33
C GLU A 22 -6.73 -2.24 13.73
N ASP A 23 -5.91 -2.33 14.78
CA ASP A 23 -5.01 -1.27 15.23
C ASP A 23 -3.61 -1.84 15.47
N PHE A 24 -2.64 -0.98 15.78
CA PHE A 24 -1.28 -1.43 16.07
C PHE A 24 -1.21 -2.45 17.20
N ARG A 25 -2.12 -2.41 18.18
CA ARG A 25 -2.12 -3.37 19.28
C ARG A 25 -2.61 -4.73 18.81
N SER A 26 -3.80 -4.81 18.24
CA SER A 26 -4.39 -6.08 17.79
C SER A 26 -3.58 -6.72 16.67
N GLY A 27 -3.17 -5.94 15.66
CA GLY A 27 -2.43 -6.44 14.50
C GLY A 27 -1.02 -6.94 14.86
N THR A 28 -0.29 -6.24 15.73
CA THR A 28 1.05 -6.71 16.12
C THR A 28 1.04 -7.83 17.14
N ILE A 29 0.01 -7.93 18.00
CA ILE A 29 -0.20 -9.13 18.81
C ILE A 29 -0.45 -10.33 17.89
N ALA A 30 -1.33 -10.21 16.89
CA ALA A 30 -1.59 -11.26 15.92
C ALA A 30 -0.31 -11.68 15.16
N ALA A 31 0.51 -10.70 14.75
CA ALA A 31 1.80 -10.93 14.12
C ALA A 31 2.72 -11.79 15.01
N ILE A 32 2.86 -11.45 16.30
CA ILE A 32 3.70 -12.18 17.24
C ILE A 32 3.22 -13.61 17.46
N TYR A 33 1.90 -13.84 17.56
CA TYR A 33 1.35 -15.19 17.63
C TYR A 33 1.65 -16.05 16.38
N GLY A 34 1.94 -15.41 15.25
CA GLY A 34 2.39 -16.04 14.01
C GLY A 34 3.91 -16.03 13.80
N ASP A 35 4.71 -15.80 14.86
CA ASP A 35 6.17 -15.68 14.81
C ASP A 35 6.70 -14.53 13.91
N ILE A 36 5.86 -13.51 13.62
CA ILE A 36 6.28 -12.27 12.96
C ILE A 36 6.65 -11.23 14.02
N THR A 37 7.92 -10.85 14.04
CA THR A 37 8.47 -9.93 15.04
C THR A 37 8.67 -8.51 14.52
N THR A 38 8.56 -8.32 13.21
CA THR A 38 8.66 -7.01 12.55
C THR A 38 7.61 -6.88 11.45
N VAL A 39 6.88 -5.77 11.44
CA VAL A 39 5.89 -5.46 10.42
C VAL A 39 6.22 -4.14 9.72
N PHE A 40 5.97 -4.03 8.42
CA PHE A 40 5.93 -2.76 7.72
C PHE A 40 4.49 -2.44 7.37
N ASP A 41 3.98 -1.41 8.04
CA ASP A 41 2.63 -0.95 7.84
C ASP A 41 2.54 0.00 6.64
N MET A 42 1.51 -0.21 5.82
CA MET A 42 1.16 0.64 4.68
C MET A 42 -0.34 0.99 4.69
N GLN A 43 -0.71 2.00 3.91
CA GLN A 43 -2.01 2.68 3.97
C GLN A 43 -3.12 1.76 3.46
N LEU A 44 -4.24 1.71 4.18
CA LEU A 44 -5.48 1.12 3.66
C LEU A 44 -6.28 2.16 2.87
N ARG A 45 -6.53 3.33 3.47
CA ARG A 45 -7.26 4.45 2.88
C ARG A 45 -6.63 5.80 3.13
N VAL A 46 -6.25 6.10 4.38
CA VAL A 46 -5.67 7.40 4.74
C VAL A 46 -4.22 7.44 4.29
N TYR A 47 -3.86 8.50 3.57
CA TYR A 47 -2.56 8.64 2.94
C TYR A 47 -1.46 8.89 3.98
N VAL A 48 -0.26 8.42 3.69
CA VAL A 48 0.97 8.89 4.36
C VAL A 48 1.85 9.43 3.26
N ASP A 49 1.53 10.64 2.86
CA ASP A 49 2.10 11.37 1.73
C ASP A 49 2.95 12.56 2.19
N ASN A 50 3.00 12.87 3.49
CA ASN A 50 3.76 13.97 4.05
C ASN A 50 4.30 13.64 5.45
N VAL A 51 5.21 14.49 5.94
CA VAL A 51 5.93 14.27 7.21
C VAL A 51 5.00 14.30 8.43
N ASP A 52 3.95 15.11 8.41
CA ASP A 52 3.03 15.21 9.55
C ASP A 52 2.17 13.95 9.66
N ALA A 53 1.63 13.47 8.54
CA ALA A 53 0.91 12.19 8.48
C ALA A 53 1.81 11.02 8.93
N LEU A 54 3.08 11.01 8.51
CA LEU A 54 4.06 10.02 8.96
C LEU A 54 4.25 10.06 10.48
N LYS A 55 4.45 11.25 11.06
CA LYS A 55 4.66 11.42 12.50
C LYS A 55 3.46 10.99 13.33
N ILE A 56 2.24 11.28 12.85
CA ILE A 56 1.00 10.80 13.49
C ILE A 56 1.01 9.27 13.52
N LYS A 57 1.31 8.61 12.39
CA LYS A 57 1.31 7.15 12.31
C LYS A 57 2.41 6.51 13.15
N ILE A 58 3.61 7.09 13.18
CA ILE A 58 4.70 6.66 14.07
C ILE A 58 4.27 6.79 15.53
N SER A 59 3.66 7.91 15.92
CA SER A 59 3.21 8.14 17.29
C SER A 59 2.18 7.11 17.75
N GLU A 60 1.26 6.73 16.85
CA GLU A 60 0.30 5.66 17.11
C GLU A 60 0.98 4.30 17.29
N GLY A 61 1.87 3.92 16.37
CA GLY A 61 2.62 2.66 16.46
C GLY A 61 3.48 2.58 17.72
N LEU A 62 4.14 3.67 18.11
CA LEU A 62 4.94 3.72 19.34
C LEU A 62 4.13 3.53 20.62
N ARG A 63 2.85 3.96 20.63
CA ARG A 63 1.98 3.78 21.80
C ARG A 63 1.45 2.35 21.92
N ASN A 64 1.16 1.71 20.79
CA ASN A 64 0.28 0.54 20.77
C ASN A 64 0.92 -0.74 20.22
N SER A 65 2.07 -0.66 19.53
CA SER A 65 2.71 -1.84 18.93
C SER A 65 3.41 -2.74 19.95
N PHE A 66 3.24 -4.05 19.77
CA PHE A 66 3.93 -5.11 20.51
C PHE A 66 5.08 -5.73 19.70
N ALA A 67 5.13 -5.48 18.38
CA ALA A 67 6.22 -5.90 17.49
C ALA A 67 7.07 -4.69 17.07
N ASN A 68 8.25 -4.95 16.49
CA ASN A 68 8.95 -3.90 15.76
C ASN A 68 8.10 -3.47 14.56
N PHE A 69 8.14 -2.19 14.21
CA PHE A 69 7.42 -1.72 13.04
C PHE A 69 8.20 -0.70 12.20
N GLY A 70 7.92 -0.69 10.91
CA GLY A 70 8.29 0.35 9.97
C GLY A 70 7.05 0.92 9.28
N ILE A 71 7.15 2.13 8.75
CA ILE A 71 6.09 2.75 7.96
C ILE A 71 6.55 2.89 6.51
N LEU A 72 5.76 2.36 5.59
CA LEU A 72 5.89 2.65 4.16
C LEU A 72 5.02 3.87 3.87
N ALA A 73 5.57 4.91 3.28
CA ALA A 73 4.75 5.99 2.74
C ALA A 73 3.94 5.45 1.57
N GLY A 74 2.80 6.05 1.24
CA GLY A 74 2.01 5.44 0.19
C GLY A 74 0.74 6.14 -0.22
N MET A 75 0.11 5.53 -1.21
CA MET A 75 -0.85 6.15 -2.12
C MET A 75 -0.25 7.32 -2.90
N MET A 76 1.07 7.25 -3.14
CA MET A 76 1.84 8.30 -3.81
C MET A 76 1.29 8.57 -5.21
N ASN A 77 1.05 9.84 -5.49
CA ASN A 77 0.65 10.35 -6.80
C ASN A 77 1.44 11.62 -7.16
N GLU A 78 1.11 12.23 -8.31
CA GLU A 78 1.79 13.42 -8.82
C GLU A 78 1.77 14.62 -7.85
N ASP A 79 0.75 14.73 -7.00
CA ASP A 79 0.60 15.84 -6.06
C ASP A 79 1.60 15.70 -4.88
N ASP A 80 2.14 14.50 -4.65
CA ASP A 80 3.01 14.16 -3.52
C ASP A 80 4.50 14.10 -3.87
N VAL A 81 4.87 14.25 -5.15
CA VAL A 81 6.26 14.05 -5.63
C VAL A 81 7.27 14.87 -4.81
N ARG A 82 6.90 16.08 -4.42
CA ARG A 82 7.76 16.99 -3.64
C ARG A 82 8.02 16.52 -2.21
N SER A 83 7.15 15.70 -1.63
CA SER A 83 7.28 15.22 -0.25
C SER A 83 8.23 14.03 -0.12
N ILE A 84 8.48 13.29 -1.21
CA ILE A 84 9.29 12.06 -1.23
C ILE A 84 10.64 12.27 -0.55
N ARG A 85 11.35 13.34 -0.90
CA ARG A 85 12.67 13.64 -0.29
C ARG A 85 12.57 13.93 1.20
N ALA A 86 11.52 14.63 1.63
CA ALA A 86 11.30 14.96 3.03
C ALA A 86 11.00 13.68 3.83
N LEU A 87 10.07 12.85 3.35
CA LEU A 87 9.76 11.54 3.92
C LEU A 87 10.99 10.63 4.00
N ARG A 88 11.82 10.63 2.95
CA ARG A 88 13.09 9.89 2.95
C ARG A 88 13.99 10.37 4.11
N LYS A 89 14.14 11.69 4.29
CA LYS A 89 14.97 12.24 5.38
C LYS A 89 14.49 11.80 6.76
N GLU A 90 13.18 11.66 6.96
CA GLU A 90 12.57 11.15 8.19
C GLU A 90 12.74 9.64 8.42
N GLY A 91 13.31 8.90 7.45
CA GLY A 91 13.60 7.47 7.61
C GLY A 91 12.79 6.55 6.70
N VAL A 92 11.79 7.05 5.96
CA VAL A 92 11.04 6.23 5.01
C VAL A 92 11.97 5.66 3.93
N ARG A 93 11.79 4.37 3.63
CA ARG A 93 12.56 3.65 2.60
C ARG A 93 11.72 3.02 1.50
N GLY A 94 10.41 2.87 1.72
CA GLY A 94 9.48 2.35 0.72
C GLY A 94 8.29 3.29 0.51
N PHE A 95 7.90 3.42 -0.75
CA PHE A 95 6.84 4.30 -1.23
C PHE A 95 5.85 3.47 -2.07
N LYS A 96 4.61 3.31 -1.57
CA LYS A 96 3.55 2.55 -2.24
C LYS A 96 2.86 3.42 -3.30
N LEU A 97 2.68 2.85 -4.48
CA LEU A 97 1.93 3.42 -5.61
C LEU A 97 0.93 2.39 -6.14
N SER A 98 -0.25 2.83 -6.57
CA SER A 98 -1.24 1.99 -7.22
C SER A 98 -1.38 2.32 -8.70
N THR A 99 -1.53 1.30 -9.53
CA THR A 99 -1.85 1.45 -10.96
C THR A 99 -3.35 1.34 -11.22
N CYS A 100 -4.15 1.14 -10.17
CA CYS A 100 -5.60 0.99 -10.20
C CYS A 100 -6.30 1.93 -9.21
N LYS A 101 -7.59 2.19 -9.48
CA LYS A 101 -8.46 2.99 -8.61
C LYS A 101 -8.57 2.39 -7.20
N PRO A 102 -8.82 3.20 -6.17
CA PRO A 102 -9.06 4.65 -6.24
C PRO A 102 -7.76 5.48 -6.27
N PHE A 103 -6.62 4.92 -5.90
CA PHE A 103 -5.37 5.64 -5.66
C PHE A 103 -4.44 5.74 -6.87
N ARG A 104 -4.98 5.57 -8.10
CA ARG A 104 -4.17 5.62 -9.31
C ARG A 104 -3.77 7.07 -9.61
N PRO A 105 -2.48 7.36 -9.88
CA PRO A 105 -2.07 8.64 -10.44
C PRO A 105 -2.84 8.99 -11.73
N LYS A 106 -2.96 10.28 -12.04
CA LYS A 106 -3.83 10.73 -13.15
C LYS A 106 -3.37 10.21 -14.53
N SER A 107 -2.10 9.88 -14.72
CA SER A 107 -1.55 9.40 -15.99
C SER A 107 -0.37 8.43 -15.82
N GLU A 108 0.04 7.78 -16.92
CA GLU A 108 1.28 6.99 -16.95
C GLU A 108 2.53 7.85 -16.72
N SER A 109 2.53 9.09 -17.22
CA SER A 109 3.64 10.03 -16.97
C SER A 109 3.76 10.39 -15.49
N ALA A 110 2.64 10.53 -14.78
CA ALA A 110 2.63 10.74 -13.33
C ALA A 110 3.21 9.53 -12.58
N ILE A 111 2.89 8.30 -12.99
CA ILE A 111 3.49 7.09 -12.43
C ILE A 111 5.02 7.11 -12.62
N VAL A 112 5.48 7.43 -13.83
CA VAL A 112 6.92 7.54 -14.13
C VAL A 112 7.59 8.64 -13.31
N GLU A 113 6.92 9.78 -13.13
CA GLU A 113 7.42 10.90 -12.32
C GLU A 113 7.63 10.48 -10.86
N VAL A 114 6.64 9.86 -10.23
CA VAL A 114 6.74 9.34 -8.85
C VAL A 114 7.87 8.32 -8.74
N ILE A 115 7.91 7.32 -9.62
CA ILE A 115 8.97 6.29 -9.61
C ILE A 115 10.35 6.93 -9.77
N SER A 116 10.49 7.90 -10.67
CA SER A 116 11.76 8.59 -10.92
C SER A 116 12.23 9.34 -9.68
N GLU A 117 11.34 10.01 -8.97
CA GLU A 117 11.69 10.76 -7.77
C GLU A 117 12.02 9.87 -6.57
N VAL A 118 11.29 8.76 -6.39
CA VAL A 118 11.64 7.72 -5.40
C VAL A 118 13.03 7.14 -5.68
N SER A 119 13.32 6.84 -6.95
CA SER A 119 14.64 6.34 -7.38
C SER A 119 15.76 7.35 -7.11
N ARG A 120 15.56 8.63 -7.45
CA ARG A 120 16.53 9.71 -7.15
C ARG A 120 16.78 9.87 -5.65
N SER A 121 15.77 9.57 -4.84
CA SER A 121 15.83 9.60 -3.38
C SER A 121 16.48 8.35 -2.77
N LYS A 122 16.94 7.38 -3.58
CA LYS A 122 17.55 6.11 -3.14
C LYS A 122 16.61 5.33 -2.21
N ALA A 123 15.34 5.24 -2.60
CA ALA A 123 14.30 4.48 -1.92
C ALA A 123 13.64 3.49 -2.89
N LEU A 124 12.76 2.63 -2.37
CA LEU A 124 12.06 1.61 -3.14
C LEU A 124 10.62 2.05 -3.45
N THR A 125 10.19 1.85 -4.69
CA THR A 125 8.78 1.95 -5.05
C THR A 125 8.14 0.57 -4.93
N ILE A 126 7.01 0.48 -4.25
CA ILE A 126 6.18 -0.72 -4.14
C ILE A 126 4.94 -0.47 -4.97
N VAL A 127 4.69 -1.30 -5.98
CA VAL A 127 3.62 -1.06 -6.95
C VAL A 127 2.52 -2.10 -6.79
N HIS A 128 1.28 -1.63 -6.59
CA HIS A 128 0.09 -2.45 -6.85
C HIS A 128 -0.17 -2.43 -8.35
N ALA A 129 0.22 -3.51 -9.04
CA ALA A 129 0.25 -3.62 -10.49
C ALA A 129 -0.94 -4.42 -11.03
N GLU A 130 -1.95 -3.73 -11.54
CA GLU A 130 -3.07 -4.32 -12.28
C GLU A 130 -3.50 -3.36 -13.42
N ASP A 131 -3.99 -3.92 -14.53
CA ASP A 131 -4.48 -3.17 -15.68
C ASP A 131 -5.85 -2.56 -15.38
N VAL A 132 -5.89 -1.24 -15.19
CA VAL A 132 -7.11 -0.51 -14.87
C VAL A 132 -8.15 -0.54 -15.99
N ILE A 133 -7.73 -0.62 -17.25
CA ILE A 133 -8.63 -0.62 -18.42
C ILE A 133 -9.38 -1.95 -18.46
N LEU A 134 -8.66 -3.06 -18.32
CA LEU A 134 -9.26 -4.39 -18.28
C LEU A 134 -10.17 -4.55 -17.05
N ILE A 135 -9.72 -4.10 -15.88
CA ILE A 135 -10.54 -4.16 -14.65
C ILE A 135 -11.81 -3.33 -14.80
N ASP A 136 -11.72 -2.07 -15.27
CA ASP A 136 -12.90 -1.22 -15.47
C ASP A 136 -13.87 -1.85 -16.47
N TYR A 137 -13.37 -2.45 -17.56
CA TYR A 137 -14.19 -3.17 -18.53
C TYR A 137 -14.94 -4.34 -17.89
N LEU A 138 -14.25 -5.22 -17.16
CA LEU A 138 -14.85 -6.41 -16.57
C LEU A 138 -15.79 -6.06 -15.41
N VAL A 139 -15.45 -5.10 -14.57
CA VAL A 139 -16.34 -4.60 -13.52
C VAL A 139 -17.64 -4.09 -14.12
N ASN A 140 -17.59 -3.33 -15.21
CA ASN A 140 -18.79 -2.83 -15.89
C ASN A 140 -19.56 -3.94 -16.59
N TYR A 141 -18.88 -4.94 -17.15
CA TYR A 141 -19.50 -6.13 -17.72
C TYR A 141 -20.32 -6.88 -16.66
N PHE A 142 -19.70 -7.29 -15.54
CA PHE A 142 -20.40 -8.02 -14.49
C PHE A 142 -21.55 -7.24 -13.86
N LYS A 143 -21.40 -5.92 -13.69
CA LYS A 143 -22.51 -5.07 -13.21
C LYS A 143 -23.72 -5.08 -14.14
N ARG A 144 -23.51 -5.08 -15.47
CA ARG A 144 -24.60 -5.15 -16.45
C ARG A 144 -25.29 -6.51 -16.45
N GLU A 145 -24.54 -7.58 -16.21
CA GLU A 145 -25.06 -8.95 -16.10
C GLU A 145 -25.69 -9.25 -14.72
N GLY A 146 -25.82 -8.25 -13.83
CA GLY A 146 -26.40 -8.42 -12.50
C GLY A 146 -25.46 -9.12 -11.49
N GLY A 147 -24.19 -9.30 -11.82
CA GLY A 147 -23.17 -9.89 -10.96
C GLY A 147 -22.74 -8.98 -9.82
N ASN A 148 -23.54 -8.96 -8.74
CA ASN A 148 -23.25 -8.21 -7.50
C ASN A 148 -22.74 -9.08 -6.34
N GLU A 149 -22.56 -10.37 -6.59
CA GLU A 149 -22.02 -11.32 -5.62
C GLU A 149 -20.50 -11.08 -5.39
N PRO A 150 -19.94 -11.40 -4.20
CA PRO A 150 -18.51 -11.22 -3.91
C PRO A 150 -17.58 -11.88 -4.93
N ILE A 151 -18.00 -13.00 -5.55
CA ILE A 151 -17.22 -13.69 -6.58
C ILE A 151 -16.98 -12.81 -7.82
N ALA A 152 -17.87 -11.87 -8.14
CA ALA A 152 -17.71 -10.95 -9.26
C ALA A 152 -16.51 -10.01 -9.07
N HIS A 153 -16.14 -9.69 -7.83
CA HIS A 153 -14.91 -8.94 -7.55
C HIS A 153 -13.67 -9.70 -8.01
N HIS A 154 -13.61 -11.00 -7.72
CA HIS A 154 -12.49 -11.85 -8.14
C HIS A 154 -12.48 -12.05 -9.66
N LEU A 155 -13.63 -12.37 -10.26
CA LEU A 155 -13.75 -12.61 -11.71
C LEU A 155 -13.48 -11.36 -12.56
N SER A 156 -13.71 -10.16 -12.02
CA SER A 156 -13.40 -8.91 -12.71
C SER A 156 -11.92 -8.50 -12.65
N ARG A 157 -11.08 -9.26 -11.94
CA ARG A 157 -9.65 -9.00 -11.76
C ARG A 157 -8.81 -10.25 -12.06
N PRO A 158 -8.88 -10.77 -13.30
CA PRO A 158 -8.21 -12.00 -13.65
C PRO A 158 -6.68 -11.80 -13.66
N PRO A 159 -5.87 -12.86 -13.51
CA PRO A 159 -4.40 -12.76 -13.47
C PRO A 159 -3.79 -12.01 -14.67
N GLU A 160 -4.44 -12.04 -15.82
CA GLU A 160 -4.09 -11.32 -17.03
C GLU A 160 -4.03 -9.80 -16.80
N ALA A 161 -4.88 -9.23 -15.93
CA ALA A 161 -4.80 -7.81 -15.59
C ALA A 161 -3.46 -7.45 -14.95
N ARG A 162 -2.90 -8.33 -14.09
CA ARG A 162 -1.57 -8.16 -13.52
C ARG A 162 -0.49 -8.34 -14.59
N LEU A 163 -0.59 -9.39 -15.41
CA LEU A 163 0.40 -9.69 -16.45
C LEU A 163 0.51 -8.57 -17.48
N ARG A 164 -0.61 -8.06 -18.01
CA ARG A 164 -0.62 -6.95 -18.96
C ARG A 164 0.04 -5.71 -18.39
N ARG A 165 -0.23 -5.39 -17.12
CA ARG A 165 0.42 -4.25 -16.45
C ARG A 165 1.92 -4.42 -16.27
N LEU A 166 2.38 -5.63 -15.94
CA LEU A 166 3.81 -5.90 -15.71
C LEU A 166 4.61 -6.01 -17.02
N LEU A 167 4.00 -6.52 -18.09
CA LEU A 167 4.67 -6.80 -19.37
C LEU A 167 4.53 -5.68 -20.41
N GLY A 168 3.67 -4.67 -20.16
CA GLY A 168 3.52 -3.51 -21.04
C GLY A 168 2.85 -3.80 -22.38
N SER A 169 1.93 -4.79 -22.40
CA SER A 169 1.22 -5.26 -23.60
C SER A 169 -0.06 -4.48 -23.91
#